data_AF-A0A1H9FYM6-F1
#
_entry.id   AF-A0A1H9FYM6-F1
#
_cell.length_a   1.000
_cell.length_b   1.000
_cell.length_c   1.000
_cell.angle_alpha   90.00
_cell.angle_beta   90.00
_cell.angle_gamma   90.00
#
_symmetry.space_group_name_H-M   'P 1'
#
loop_
_entity.id
_entity.type
_entity.pdbx_description
1 polymer ?
#
loop_
_entity_poly.entity_id
_entity_poly.type
_entity_poly.pdbx_seq_one_letter_code
_entity_poly.pdbx_strand_id
1 'polypeptide(L)'
;MKTLQKFAFAFGLVGLLYSCQSTNQVLSKSEKRTEIMNTIANDEMMSKEMMGALMKSKSGKMMMMKEHHVTMMEKMKENPEMMKSMMPEMMKMMKDNPEMMKESHAKMMEKMKENPEMMGSMMPEMMKMMKDNPDMMKGMMKGMMEKAKNDDAMMSDMCKSMMDSPEMMKMMEKMKVEKMDMSKMKEMDKKSK
;
A
#
# COMPACT_ATOMS: atom_id res chain seq x y z
N MET A 1 -24.44 73.00 -24.47
CA MET A 1 -25.06 71.78 -23.89
C MET A 1 -24.69 70.48 -24.61
N LYS A 2 -24.55 70.44 -25.95
CA LYS A 2 -24.26 69.20 -26.70
C LYS A 2 -22.86 68.58 -26.45
N THR A 3 -21.88 69.38 -26.06
CA THR A 3 -20.50 68.93 -25.80
C THR A 3 -20.34 68.28 -24.43
N LEU A 4 -20.93 68.85 -23.37
CA LEU A 4 -20.90 68.26 -22.03
C LEU A 4 -21.62 66.91 -21.94
N GLN A 5 -22.73 66.75 -22.67
CA GLN A 5 -23.47 65.48 -22.71
C GLN A 5 -22.63 64.34 -23.33
N LYS A 6 -21.78 64.64 -24.30
CA LYS A 6 -20.87 63.67 -24.93
C LYS A 6 -19.74 63.23 -24.00
N PHE A 7 -19.19 64.15 -23.20
CA PHE A 7 -18.18 63.80 -22.19
C PHE A 7 -18.77 62.96 -21.06
N ALA A 8 -19.96 63.30 -20.56
CA ALA A 8 -20.63 62.50 -19.54
C ALA A 8 -20.92 61.06 -20.01
N PHE A 9 -21.32 60.88 -21.28
CA PHE A 9 -21.54 59.56 -21.87
C PHE A 9 -20.23 58.74 -22.02
N ALA A 10 -19.12 59.39 -22.37
CA ALA A 10 -17.83 58.74 -22.50
C ALA A 10 -17.24 58.28 -21.15
N PHE A 11 -17.37 59.08 -20.09
CA PHE A 11 -16.94 58.67 -18.75
C PHE A 11 -17.87 57.61 -18.14
N GLY A 12 -19.17 57.65 -18.42
CA GLY A 12 -20.10 56.59 -18.03
C GLY A 12 -19.76 55.23 -18.65
N LEU A 13 -19.35 55.20 -19.92
CA LEU A 13 -18.96 53.98 -20.63
C LEU A 13 -17.63 53.40 -20.14
N VAL A 14 -16.63 54.23 -19.80
CA VAL A 14 -15.35 53.75 -19.25
C VAL A 14 -15.53 53.19 -17.83
N GLY A 15 -16.44 53.75 -17.02
CA GLY A 15 -16.80 53.20 -15.71
C GLY A 15 -17.50 51.83 -15.78
N LEU A 16 -18.36 51.63 -16.79
CA LEU A 16 -19.05 50.37 -17.05
C LEU A 16 -18.10 49.23 -17.49
N LEU A 17 -16.98 49.55 -18.13
CA LEU A 17 -16.00 48.55 -18.59
C LEU A 17 -15.09 48.01 -17.47
N TYR A 18 -14.88 48.77 -16.37
CA TYR A 18 -14.14 48.26 -15.20
C TYR A 18 -14.93 47.20 -14.43
N SER A 19 -16.27 47.24 -14.49
CA SER A 19 -17.14 46.25 -13.84
C SER A 19 -17.20 44.91 -14.58
N CYS A 20 -16.59 44.80 -15.76
CA CYS A 20 -16.61 43.62 -16.61
C CYS A 20 -15.26 42.89 -16.66
N GLN A 21 -14.44 43.03 -15.62
CA GLN A 21 -13.24 42.20 -15.49
C GLN A 21 -13.68 40.76 -15.26
N SER A 22 -13.53 39.90 -16.28
CA SER A 22 -13.98 38.51 -16.17
C SER A 22 -13.34 37.86 -14.94
N THR A 23 -14.09 36.99 -14.27
CA THR A 23 -13.64 36.29 -13.06
C THR A 23 -12.29 35.58 -13.27
N ASN A 24 -12.01 35.10 -14.48
CA ASN A 24 -10.73 34.47 -14.85
C ASN A 24 -9.55 35.46 -14.84
N GLN A 25 -9.75 36.73 -15.19
CA GLN A 25 -8.71 37.77 -15.19
C GLN A 25 -8.40 38.27 -13.77
N VAL A 26 -9.37 38.21 -12.87
CA VAL A 26 -9.17 38.53 -11.45
C VAL A 26 -8.43 37.39 -10.75
N LEU A 27 -8.82 36.13 -11.02
CA LEU A 27 -8.19 34.94 -10.44
C LEU A 27 -6.78 34.66 -10.99
N SER A 28 -6.43 35.19 -12.17
CA SER A 28 -5.07 35.07 -12.73
C SER A 28 -4.04 35.96 -12.02
N LYS A 29 -4.47 36.95 -11.23
CA LYS A 29 -3.58 37.83 -10.46
C LYS A 29 -3.39 37.28 -9.05
N SER A 30 -2.14 36.96 -8.69
CA SER A 30 -1.83 36.32 -7.40
C SER A 30 -2.28 37.14 -6.20
N GLU A 31 -2.03 38.45 -6.19
CA GLU A 31 -2.41 39.35 -5.09
C GLU A 31 -3.94 39.38 -4.88
N LYS A 32 -4.70 39.44 -5.98
CA LYS A 32 -6.16 39.43 -5.93
C LYS A 32 -6.72 38.10 -5.46
N ARG A 33 -6.10 36.99 -5.86
CA ARG A 33 -6.44 35.66 -5.32
C ARG A 33 -6.20 35.60 -3.81
N THR A 34 -5.07 36.10 -3.32
CA THR A 34 -4.76 36.15 -1.88
C THR A 34 -5.75 37.03 -1.12
N GLU A 35 -6.08 38.22 -1.66
CA GLU A 35 -7.07 39.13 -1.06
C GLU A 35 -8.43 38.44 -0.93
N ILE A 36 -8.92 37.80 -2.00
CA ILE A 36 -10.18 37.04 -1.99
C ILE A 36 -10.13 35.89 -0.97
N MET A 37 -9.04 35.12 -0.94
CA MET A 37 -8.87 34.03 0.02
C MET A 37 -8.89 34.54 1.46
N ASN A 38 -8.23 35.65 1.74
CA ASN A 38 -8.24 36.28 3.06
C ASN A 38 -9.64 36.78 3.41
N THR A 39 -10.36 37.41 2.48
CA THR A 39 -11.75 37.83 2.73
C THR A 39 -12.62 36.63 3.08
N ILE A 40 -12.55 35.54 2.32
CA ILE A 40 -13.32 34.32 2.61
C ILE A 40 -12.95 33.77 3.98
N ALA A 41 -11.65 33.65 4.29
CA ALA A 41 -11.17 33.07 5.54
C ALA A 41 -11.52 33.89 6.80
N ASN A 42 -11.68 35.21 6.66
CA ASN A 42 -12.03 36.11 7.76
C ASN A 42 -13.54 36.38 7.87
N ASP A 43 -14.35 35.89 6.93
CA ASP A 43 -15.81 35.95 6.98
C ASP A 43 -16.39 34.56 7.33
N GLU A 44 -17.09 34.47 8.45
CA GLU A 44 -17.61 33.20 8.97
C GLU A 44 -18.59 32.52 8.00
N MET A 45 -19.45 33.30 7.34
CA MET A 45 -20.47 32.78 6.44
C MET A 45 -19.82 32.28 5.15
N MET A 46 -18.95 33.08 4.54
CA MET A 46 -18.22 32.69 3.32
C MET A 46 -17.31 31.50 3.57
N SER A 47 -16.65 31.45 4.74
CA SER A 47 -15.84 30.29 5.16
C SER A 47 -16.68 29.02 5.25
N LYS A 48 -17.86 29.09 5.89
CA LYS A 48 -18.78 27.94 5.99
C LYS A 48 -19.26 27.47 4.61
N GLU A 49 -19.60 28.38 3.73
CA GLU A 49 -20.00 28.05 2.36
C GLU A 49 -18.86 27.41 1.56
N MET A 50 -17.65 27.97 1.64
CA MET A 50 -16.46 27.43 0.97
C MET A 50 -16.13 26.02 1.50
N MET A 51 -16.19 25.81 2.81
CA MET A 51 -15.97 24.49 3.42
C MET A 51 -17.06 23.50 2.96
N GLY A 52 -18.32 23.93 2.91
CA GLY A 52 -19.42 23.13 2.37
C GLY A 52 -19.23 22.76 0.90
N ALA A 53 -18.75 23.70 0.07
CA ALA A 53 -18.44 23.45 -1.33
C ALA A 53 -17.27 22.47 -1.50
N LEU A 54 -16.20 22.63 -0.71
CA LEU A 54 -15.07 21.70 -0.69
C LEU A 54 -15.50 20.28 -0.31
N MET A 55 -16.31 20.14 0.74
CA MET A 55 -16.85 18.85 1.20
C MET A 55 -17.78 18.19 0.17
N LYS A 56 -18.47 18.96 -0.67
CA LYS A 56 -19.33 18.42 -1.73
C LYS A 56 -18.54 18.03 -2.98
N SER A 57 -17.46 18.75 -3.29
CA SER A 57 -16.66 18.52 -4.50
C SER A 57 -15.75 17.28 -4.40
N LYS A 58 -15.54 16.57 -5.52
CA LYS A 58 -14.60 15.42 -5.57
C LYS A 58 -13.17 15.83 -5.22
N SER A 59 -12.70 16.95 -5.77
CA SER A 59 -11.34 17.45 -5.53
C SER A 59 -11.15 17.91 -4.08
N GLY A 60 -12.12 18.61 -3.50
CA GLY A 60 -12.08 19.01 -2.09
C GLY A 60 -12.12 17.82 -1.14
N LYS A 61 -12.99 16.82 -1.41
CA LYS A 61 -12.96 15.54 -0.68
C LYS A 61 -11.59 14.86 -0.75
N MET A 62 -10.98 14.83 -1.93
CA MET A 62 -9.65 14.22 -2.11
C MET A 62 -8.56 14.99 -1.37
N MET A 63 -8.59 16.32 -1.39
CA MET A 63 -7.63 17.17 -0.66
C MET A 63 -7.76 16.97 0.86
N MET A 64 -8.99 17.02 1.38
CA MET A 64 -9.28 16.80 2.80
C MET A 64 -8.91 15.37 3.23
N MET A 65 -9.17 14.36 2.39
CA MET A 65 -8.74 12.99 2.66
C MET A 65 -7.22 12.87 2.70
N LYS A 66 -6.48 13.54 1.81
CA LYS A 66 -5.01 13.50 1.83
C LYS A 66 -4.45 14.11 3.11
N GLU A 67 -4.89 15.29 3.51
CA GLU A 67 -4.43 15.92 4.75
C GLU A 67 -4.87 15.14 5.99
N HIS A 68 -6.14 14.76 6.07
CA HIS A 68 -6.64 13.96 7.20
C HIS A 68 -5.98 12.58 7.26
N HIS A 69 -5.61 11.99 6.13
CA HIS A 69 -4.87 10.73 6.09
C HIS A 69 -3.45 10.89 6.63
N VAL A 70 -2.75 11.98 6.28
CA VAL A 70 -1.41 12.28 6.82
C VAL A 70 -1.49 12.50 8.33
N THR A 71 -2.40 13.37 8.80
CA THR A 71 -2.56 13.64 10.24
C THR A 71 -3.02 12.41 11.02
N MET A 72 -3.90 11.57 10.43
CA MET A 72 -4.31 10.31 11.05
C MET A 72 -3.15 9.31 11.10
N MET A 73 -2.34 9.20 10.04
CA MET A 73 -1.15 8.35 10.04
C MET A 73 -0.12 8.82 11.07
N GLU A 74 0.09 10.12 11.23
CA GLU A 74 0.97 10.67 12.28
C GLU A 74 0.44 10.34 13.68
N LYS A 75 -0.84 10.59 13.95
CA LYS A 75 -1.47 10.24 15.23
C LYS A 75 -1.47 8.73 15.51
N MET A 76 -1.58 7.89 14.48
CA MET A 76 -1.44 6.43 14.61
C MET A 76 0.00 6.00 14.92
N LYS A 77 1.00 6.70 14.36
CA LYS A 77 2.42 6.46 14.70
C LYS A 77 2.73 6.88 16.13
N GLU A 78 2.14 7.99 16.59
CA GLU A 78 2.32 8.49 17.96
C GLU A 78 1.56 7.65 19.00
N ASN A 79 0.49 6.94 18.60
CA ASN A 79 -0.31 6.11 19.48
C ASN A 79 -0.35 4.63 19.03
N PRO A 80 0.64 3.82 19.41
CA PRO A 80 0.70 2.40 19.06
C PRO A 80 -0.45 1.58 19.65
N GLU A 81 -1.09 2.03 20.74
CA GLU A 81 -2.25 1.35 21.33
C GLU A 81 -3.51 1.49 20.46
N MET A 82 -3.68 2.62 19.78
CA MET A 82 -4.74 2.79 18.78
C MET A 82 -4.55 1.84 17.60
N MET A 83 -3.31 1.65 17.15
CA MET A 83 -3.02 0.70 16.08
C MET A 83 -3.32 -0.74 16.52
N LYS A 84 -2.91 -1.13 17.74
CA LYS A 84 -3.23 -2.44 18.31
C LYS A 84 -4.74 -2.70 18.43
N SER A 85 -5.52 -1.70 18.83
CA SER A 85 -6.97 -1.86 19.01
C SER A 85 -7.72 -1.95 17.68
N MET A 86 -7.22 -1.29 16.63
CA MET A 86 -7.84 -1.32 15.29
C MET A 86 -7.42 -2.51 14.42
N MET A 87 -6.25 -3.11 14.69
CA MET A 87 -5.72 -4.22 13.90
C MET A 87 -6.68 -5.43 13.80
N PRO A 88 -7.38 -5.87 14.87
CA PRO A 88 -8.35 -6.95 14.79
C PRO A 88 -9.53 -6.64 13.86
N GLU A 89 -10.01 -5.40 13.88
CA GLU A 89 -11.16 -4.97 13.08
C GLU A 89 -10.80 -4.80 11.61
N MET A 90 -9.60 -4.28 11.32
CA MET A 90 -9.03 -4.31 9.97
C MET A 90 -8.87 -5.73 9.44
N MET A 91 -8.32 -6.65 10.25
CA MET A 91 -8.21 -8.06 9.86
C MET A 91 -9.58 -8.69 9.61
N LYS A 92 -10.58 -8.36 10.42
CA LYS A 92 -11.95 -8.85 10.24
C LYS A 92 -12.55 -8.35 8.92
N MET A 93 -12.47 -7.05 8.64
CA MET A 93 -12.92 -6.50 7.35
C MET A 93 -12.22 -7.13 6.14
N MET A 94 -10.91 -7.39 6.23
CA MET A 94 -10.18 -8.09 5.17
C MET A 94 -10.60 -9.55 5.00
N LYS A 95 -10.91 -10.25 6.10
CA LYS A 95 -11.41 -11.63 6.05
C LYS A 95 -12.82 -11.70 5.47
N ASP A 96 -13.67 -10.74 5.84
CA ASP A 96 -15.07 -10.69 5.42
C ASP A 96 -15.23 -10.16 3.99
N ASN A 97 -14.21 -9.49 3.44
CA ASN A 97 -14.17 -9.01 2.05
C ASN A 97 -13.01 -9.65 1.25
N PRO A 98 -13.21 -10.87 0.72
CA PRO A 98 -12.18 -11.59 -0.03
C PRO A 98 -11.81 -10.92 -1.36
N GLU A 99 -12.68 -10.08 -1.95
CA GLU A 99 -12.35 -9.31 -3.15
C GLU A 99 -11.32 -8.22 -2.84
N MET A 100 -11.49 -7.50 -1.72
CA MET A 100 -10.52 -6.51 -1.26
C MET A 100 -9.14 -7.14 -1.00
N MET A 101 -9.09 -8.36 -0.43
CA MET A 101 -7.84 -9.08 -0.23
C MET A 101 -7.18 -9.43 -1.58
N LYS A 102 -7.96 -9.91 -2.56
CA LYS A 102 -7.46 -10.24 -3.90
C LYS A 102 -6.90 -9.02 -4.62
N GLU A 103 -7.63 -7.90 -4.59
CA GLU A 103 -7.19 -6.65 -5.21
C GLU A 103 -5.95 -6.06 -4.51
N SER A 104 -5.95 -6.03 -3.18
CA SER A 104 -4.80 -5.55 -2.39
C SER A 104 -3.55 -6.38 -2.64
N HIS A 105 -3.70 -7.71 -2.72
CA HIS A 105 -2.61 -8.63 -3.04
C HIS A 105 -2.12 -8.43 -4.49
N ALA A 106 -3.03 -8.30 -5.46
CA ALA A 106 -2.69 -8.05 -6.86
C ALA A 106 -1.91 -6.73 -7.02
N LYS A 107 -2.39 -5.65 -6.41
CA LYS A 107 -1.74 -4.33 -6.44
C LYS A 107 -0.39 -4.32 -5.72
N MET A 108 -0.24 -5.10 -4.65
CA MET A 108 1.05 -5.29 -3.99
C MET A 108 2.04 -6.05 -4.88
N MET A 109 1.59 -7.11 -5.56
CA MET A 109 2.41 -7.82 -6.54
C MET A 109 2.80 -6.95 -7.73
N GLU A 110 1.90 -6.10 -8.22
CA GLU A 110 2.17 -5.13 -9.29
C GLU A 110 3.26 -4.14 -8.87
N LYS A 111 3.13 -3.52 -7.68
CA LYS A 111 4.17 -2.63 -7.15
C LYS A 111 5.51 -3.32 -6.92
N MET A 112 5.52 -4.58 -6.51
CA MET A 112 6.76 -5.37 -6.39
C MET A 112 7.40 -5.66 -7.75
N LYS A 113 6.59 -5.88 -8.80
CA LYS A 113 7.10 -6.05 -10.17
C LYS A 113 7.65 -4.75 -10.74
N GLU A 114 7.01 -3.63 -10.45
CA GLU A 114 7.44 -2.29 -10.88
C GLU A 114 8.69 -1.81 -10.14
N ASN A 115 8.90 -2.26 -8.89
CA ASN A 115 10.04 -1.88 -8.08
C ASN A 115 10.83 -3.12 -7.58
N PRO A 116 11.76 -3.65 -8.40
CA PRO A 116 12.59 -4.79 -8.03
C PRO A 116 13.54 -4.52 -6.85
N GLU A 117 13.91 -3.26 -6.60
CA GLU A 117 14.73 -2.89 -5.43
C GLU A 117 13.99 -3.11 -4.12
N MET A 118 12.66 -2.91 -4.10
CA MET A 118 11.82 -3.20 -2.95
C MET A 118 11.90 -4.68 -2.58
N MET A 119 11.83 -5.59 -3.57
CA MET A 119 12.00 -7.02 -3.33
C MET A 119 13.41 -7.35 -2.81
N GLY A 120 14.43 -6.70 -3.36
CA GLY A 120 15.81 -6.82 -2.88
C GLY A 120 15.98 -6.39 -1.42
N SER A 121 15.28 -5.35 -0.97
CA SER A 121 15.33 -4.88 0.42
C SER A 121 14.56 -5.75 1.41
N MET A 122 13.45 -6.38 0.98
CA MET A 122 12.60 -7.22 1.83
C MET A 122 13.10 -8.65 1.95
N MET A 123 13.78 -9.17 0.93
CA MET A 123 14.26 -10.56 0.89
C MET A 123 15.20 -10.93 2.06
N PRO A 124 16.16 -10.08 2.49
CA PRO A 124 16.97 -10.36 3.66
C PRO A 124 16.17 -10.48 4.96
N GLU A 125 15.18 -9.62 5.18
CA GLU A 125 14.32 -9.68 6.38
C GLU A 125 13.43 -10.92 6.36
N MET A 126 12.88 -11.27 5.21
CA MET A 126 12.08 -12.49 5.04
C MET A 126 12.94 -13.74 5.29
N MET A 127 14.17 -13.78 4.76
CA MET A 127 15.11 -14.86 5.03
C MET A 127 15.49 -14.94 6.51
N LYS A 128 15.71 -13.79 7.17
CA LYS A 128 15.98 -13.74 8.61
C LYS A 128 14.79 -14.29 9.40
N MET A 129 13.58 -13.87 9.09
CA MET A 129 12.37 -14.36 9.74
C MET A 129 12.18 -15.87 9.57
N MET A 130 12.48 -16.43 8.39
CA MET A 130 12.44 -17.88 8.15
C MET A 130 13.52 -18.64 8.93
N LYS A 131 14.70 -18.05 9.09
CA LYS A 131 15.79 -18.63 9.90
C LYS A 131 15.46 -18.60 11.39
N ASP A 132 14.90 -17.49 11.86
CA ASP A 132 14.58 -17.27 13.27
C ASP A 132 13.31 -18.02 13.69
N ASN A 133 12.41 -18.34 12.73
CA ASN A 133 11.18 -19.08 12.97
C ASN A 133 11.15 -20.39 12.14
N PRO A 134 11.72 -21.49 12.66
CA PRO A 134 11.74 -22.77 11.97
C PRO A 134 10.33 -23.37 11.78
N ASP A 135 9.36 -23.02 12.62
CA ASP A 135 7.98 -23.51 12.48
C ASP A 135 7.25 -22.82 11.32
N MET A 136 7.56 -21.55 11.05
CA MET A 136 7.13 -20.85 9.84
C MET A 136 7.69 -21.55 8.59
N MET A 137 9.00 -21.84 8.57
CA MET A 137 9.63 -22.54 7.46
C MET A 137 9.00 -23.92 7.24
N LYS A 138 8.80 -24.70 8.30
CA LYS A 138 8.14 -26.01 8.25
C LYS A 138 6.70 -25.90 7.74
N GLY A 139 5.92 -24.93 8.23
CA GLY A 139 4.54 -24.71 7.81
C GLY A 139 4.44 -24.38 6.32
N MET A 140 5.31 -23.50 5.84
CA MET A 140 5.37 -23.14 4.42
C MET A 140 5.78 -24.32 3.55
N MET A 141 6.82 -25.07 3.96
CA MET A 141 7.27 -26.26 3.25
C MET A 141 6.18 -27.35 3.23
N LYS A 142 5.47 -27.55 4.35
CA LYS A 142 4.35 -28.50 4.45
C LYS A 142 3.22 -28.12 3.50
N GLY A 143 2.79 -26.85 3.49
CA GLY A 143 1.72 -26.39 2.60
C GLY A 143 2.10 -26.50 1.12
N MET A 144 3.35 -26.19 0.78
CA MET A 144 3.88 -26.37 -0.58
C MET A 144 3.88 -27.86 -0.98
N MET A 145 4.32 -28.75 -0.09
CA MET A 145 4.33 -30.19 -0.33
C MET A 145 2.90 -30.74 -0.47
N GLU A 146 1.96 -30.30 0.35
CA GLU A 146 0.55 -30.70 0.27
C GLU A 146 -0.09 -30.26 -1.04
N LYS A 147 0.23 -29.06 -1.54
CA LYS A 147 -0.25 -28.59 -2.84
C LYS A 147 0.37 -29.38 -3.99
N ALA A 148 1.69 -29.63 -3.93
CA ALA A 148 2.40 -30.40 -4.92
C ALA A 148 1.92 -31.86 -4.98
N LYS A 149 1.47 -32.46 -3.87
CA LYS A 149 0.98 -33.87 -3.84
C LYS A 149 -0.09 -34.18 -4.87
N ASN A 150 -0.88 -33.19 -5.28
CA ASN A 150 -1.96 -33.35 -6.25
C ASN A 150 -1.60 -32.79 -7.64
N ASP A 151 -0.35 -32.34 -7.83
CA ASP A 151 0.17 -31.77 -9.07
C ASP A 151 1.45 -32.53 -9.48
N ASP A 152 1.25 -33.57 -10.30
CA ASP A 152 2.32 -34.49 -10.73
C ASP A 152 3.45 -33.78 -11.47
N ALA A 153 3.14 -32.72 -12.23
CA ALA A 153 4.15 -31.93 -12.92
C ALA A 153 5.02 -31.18 -11.91
N MET A 154 4.38 -30.50 -10.96
CA MET A 154 5.08 -29.79 -9.87
C MET A 154 5.92 -30.74 -9.02
N MET A 155 5.39 -31.92 -8.65
CA MET A 155 6.14 -32.94 -7.91
C MET A 155 7.30 -33.50 -8.72
N SER A 156 7.08 -33.79 -10.01
CA SER A 156 8.15 -34.31 -10.87
C SER A 156 9.30 -33.31 -10.99
N ASP A 157 9.01 -32.03 -11.18
CA ASP A 157 10.04 -31.01 -11.33
C ASP A 157 10.74 -30.70 -9.99
N MET A 158 10.00 -30.76 -8.88
CA MET A 158 10.59 -30.68 -7.55
C MET A 158 11.55 -31.85 -7.29
N CYS A 159 11.14 -33.08 -7.62
CA CYS A 159 11.99 -34.27 -7.49
C CYS A 159 13.24 -34.19 -8.37
N LYS A 160 13.12 -33.76 -9.64
CA LYS A 160 14.26 -33.53 -10.54
C LYS A 160 15.23 -32.51 -9.94
N SER A 161 14.72 -31.34 -9.53
CA SER A 161 15.54 -30.27 -8.92
C SER A 161 16.28 -30.74 -7.66
N MET A 162 15.66 -31.59 -6.86
CA MET A 162 16.30 -32.19 -5.69
C MET A 162 17.39 -33.20 -6.08
N MET A 163 17.18 -33.99 -7.13
CA MET A 163 18.18 -34.94 -7.63
C MET A 163 19.34 -34.25 -8.36
N ASP A 164 19.09 -33.13 -9.02
CA ASP A 164 20.12 -32.37 -9.74
C ASP A 164 21.04 -31.58 -8.79
N SER A 165 20.66 -31.42 -7.52
CA SER A 165 21.48 -30.75 -6.51
C SER A 165 22.56 -31.70 -5.94
N PRO A 166 23.86 -31.45 -6.21
CA PRO A 166 24.94 -32.32 -5.72
C PRO A 166 25.04 -32.35 -4.19
N GLU A 167 24.67 -31.26 -3.52
CA GLU A 167 24.65 -31.18 -2.05
C GLU A 167 23.56 -32.08 -1.47
N MET A 168 22.36 -32.06 -2.07
CA MET A 168 21.25 -32.93 -1.66
C MET A 168 21.57 -34.40 -1.91
N MET A 169 22.18 -34.74 -3.06
CA MET A 169 22.65 -36.11 -3.32
C MET A 169 23.65 -36.58 -2.25
N LYS A 170 24.67 -35.77 -1.93
CA LYS A 170 25.64 -36.09 -0.88
C LYS A 170 24.99 -36.28 0.49
N MET A 171 23.99 -35.46 0.83
CA MET A 171 23.26 -35.59 2.08
C MET A 171 22.40 -36.87 2.12
N MET A 172 21.75 -37.22 1.02
CA MET A 172 21.00 -38.48 0.89
C MET A 172 21.90 -39.71 1.00
N GLU A 173 23.08 -39.66 0.40
CA GLU A 173 24.09 -40.73 0.53
C GLU A 173 24.54 -40.89 1.99
N LYS A 174 24.87 -39.79 2.68
CA LYS A 174 25.21 -39.82 4.11
C LYS A 174 24.09 -40.41 4.95
N MET A 175 22.84 -40.00 4.74
CA MET A 175 21.70 -40.56 5.45
C MET A 175 21.47 -42.05 5.17
N LYS A 176 21.73 -42.51 3.94
CA LYS A 176 21.65 -43.94 3.59
C LYS A 176 22.71 -44.76 4.34
N VAL A 177 23.94 -44.25 4.42
CA VAL A 177 25.04 -44.88 5.17
C VAL A 177 24.70 -44.94 6.66
N GLU A 178 24.29 -43.82 7.26
CA GLU A 178 23.91 -43.76 8.69
C GLU A 178 22.73 -44.69 9.03
N LYS A 179 21.72 -44.79 8.15
CA LYS A 179 20.62 -45.75 8.33
C LYS A 179 21.08 -47.20 8.24
N MET A 180 21.97 -47.52 7.31
CA MET A 180 22.54 -48.87 7.20
C MET A 180 23.35 -49.22 8.45
N ASP A 181 24.15 -48.29 8.97
CA ASP A 181 24.96 -48.52 10.18
C ASP A 181 24.08 -48.70 11.43
N MET A 182 23.03 -47.89 11.59
CA MET A 182 22.03 -48.10 12.65
C MET A 182 21.30 -49.45 12.53
N SER A 183 21.00 -49.91 11.32
CA SER A 183 20.34 -51.20 11.11
C SER A 183 21.26 -52.38 11.49
N LYS A 184 22.55 -52.29 11.18
CA LYS A 184 23.57 -53.28 11.57
C LYS A 184 23.77 -53.34 13.08
N MET A 185 23.81 -52.19 13.77
CA MET A 185 23.86 -52.15 15.24
C MET A 185 22.65 -52.83 15.88
N LYS A 186 21.44 -52.52 15.41
CA LYS A 186 20.20 -53.15 15.91
C LYS A 186 20.14 -54.66 15.65
N GLU A 187 20.78 -55.14 14.60
CA GLU A 187 20.85 -56.57 14.29
C GLU A 187 21.88 -57.31 15.17
N MET A 188 22.99 -56.66 15.53
CA MET A 188 23.98 -57.18 16.48
C MET A 188 23.46 -57.24 17.93
N ASP A 189 22.68 -56.24 18.35
CA ASP A 189 22.00 -56.23 19.66
C ASP A 189 20.93 -57.34 19.78
N LYS A 190 20.33 -57.76 18.67
CA LYS A 190 19.37 -58.87 18.63
C LYS A 190 20.02 -60.25 18.62
N LYS A 191 21.26 -60.38 18.10
CA LYS A 191 22.01 -61.64 18.09
C LYS A 191 22.80 -61.89 19.38
N SER A 192 22.95 -60.89 20.23
CA SER A 192 23.66 -60.98 21.53
C SER A 192 22.72 -61.22 22.73
N LYS A 193 21.47 -61.67 22.50
CA LYS A 193 20.50 -62.07 23.53
C LYS A 193 20.12 -63.53 23.39
#